data_AF-A0AAW0NRQ1-F1
#
_entry.id   AF-A0AAW0NRQ1-F1
#
_cell.length_a   1.000
_cell.length_b   1.000
_cell.length_c   1.000
_cell.angle_alpha   90.00
_cell.angle_beta   90.00
_cell.angle_gamma   90.00
#
_symmetry.space_group_name_H-M   'P 1'
#
loop_
_entity.id
_entity.type
_entity.pdbx_description
1 polymer ?
#
loop_
_entity_poly.entity_id
_entity_poly.type
_entity_poly.pdbx_seq_one_letter_code
_entity_poly.pdbx_strand_id
1 'polypeptide(L)'
;MDAGVVPEKKRVSSERRKEKSRDAARCRRGKESEVFYELAQQLPLPHSVSSSLDKASIMRLTISYLRMRKLLSHDEESMDEESDLEVQLSSSYLKALEGFLMVLSEDGDMIYLSENVNKCLGLAQFDLTGHSGV
;
A
#
# COMPACT_ATOMS: atom_id res chain seq x y z
N MET A 1 -8.94 54.85 10.45
CA MET A 1 -8.56 53.68 9.63
C MET A 1 -7.04 53.63 9.63
N ASP A 2 -6.47 52.93 10.60
CA ASP A 2 -5.02 52.93 10.86
C ASP A 2 -4.37 51.80 10.05
N ALA A 3 -3.77 52.14 8.92
CA ALA A 3 -2.94 51.22 8.14
C ALA A 3 -1.53 51.24 8.74
N GLY A 4 -1.30 50.42 9.77
CA GLY A 4 0.00 50.27 10.40
C GLY A 4 1.08 49.86 9.40
N VAL A 5 1.96 50.80 9.05
CA VAL A 5 3.12 50.58 8.18
C VAL A 5 4.11 49.67 8.92
N VAL A 6 4.04 48.36 8.69
CA VAL A 6 5.04 47.41 9.19
C VAL A 6 6.40 47.76 8.59
N PRO A 7 7.46 47.99 9.40
CA PRO A 7 8.77 48.44 8.90
C PRO A 7 9.39 47.41 7.95
N GLU A 8 9.97 47.87 6.84
CA GLU A 8 10.54 47.04 5.76
C GLU A 8 11.46 45.92 6.24
N LYS A 9 12.34 46.20 7.22
CA LYS A 9 13.24 45.19 7.80
C LYS A 9 12.49 44.02 8.44
N LYS A 10 11.33 44.27 9.06
CA LYS A 10 10.46 43.21 9.61
C LYS A 10 9.80 42.42 8.46
N ARG A 11 9.39 43.07 7.37
CA ARG A 11 8.79 42.41 6.19
C ARG A 11 9.79 41.45 5.51
N VAL A 12 10.99 41.90 5.21
CA VAL A 12 12.07 41.08 4.61
C VAL A 12 12.45 39.90 5.52
N SER A 13 12.52 40.11 6.84
CA SER A 13 12.81 39.02 7.80
C SER A 13 11.70 37.96 7.85
N SER A 14 10.44 38.39 7.71
CA SER A 14 9.27 37.52 7.68
C SER A 14 9.23 36.71 6.38
N GLU A 15 9.49 37.33 5.24
CA GLU A 15 9.56 36.65 3.94
C GLU A 15 10.65 35.57 3.92
N ARG A 16 11.85 35.88 4.41
CA ARG A 16 12.94 34.90 4.48
C ARG A 16 12.62 33.72 5.40
N ARG A 17 11.86 33.93 6.48
CA ARG A 17 11.37 32.85 7.35
C ARG A 17 10.31 31.99 6.64
N LYS A 18 9.37 32.63 5.92
CA LYS A 18 8.34 31.94 5.13
C LYS A 18 8.97 31.10 4.01
N GLU A 19 9.97 31.64 3.33
CA GLU A 19 10.71 30.95 2.28
C GLU A 19 11.42 29.70 2.82
N LYS A 20 12.19 29.83 3.90
CA LYS A 20 12.81 28.68 4.58
C LYS A 20 11.80 27.61 4.99
N SER A 21 10.65 28.02 5.53
CA SER A 21 9.58 27.09 5.91
C SER A 21 9.00 26.36 4.69
N ARG A 22 8.82 27.07 3.57
CA ARG A 22 8.33 26.49 2.31
C ARG A 22 9.32 25.48 1.74
N ASP A 23 10.60 25.79 1.76
CA ASP A 23 11.66 24.89 1.27
C ASP A 23 11.77 23.64 2.15
N ALA A 24 11.71 23.81 3.48
CA ALA A 24 11.66 22.69 4.41
C ALA A 24 10.43 21.79 4.19
N ALA A 25 9.25 22.39 3.97
CA ALA A 25 8.03 21.64 3.66
C ALA A 25 8.14 20.90 2.31
N ARG A 26 8.76 21.52 1.30
CA ARG A 26 9.01 20.90 0.00
C ARG A 26 9.98 19.73 0.11
N CYS A 27 11.09 19.90 0.82
CA CYS A 27 12.06 18.84 1.09
C CYS A 27 11.40 17.65 1.81
N ARG A 28 10.61 17.92 2.86
CA ARG A 28 9.87 16.89 3.58
C ARG A 28 8.90 16.11 2.67
N ARG A 29 8.12 16.81 1.84
CA ARG A 29 7.21 16.18 0.87
C ARG A 29 7.95 15.37 -0.20
N GLY A 30 9.11 15.85 -0.64
CA GLY A 30 9.98 15.14 -1.58
C GLY A 30 10.46 13.82 -0.99
N LYS A 31 11.01 13.85 0.23
CA LYS A 31 11.48 12.64 0.93
C LYS A 31 10.34 11.67 1.23
N GLU A 32 9.19 12.19 1.63
CA GLU A 32 7.99 11.38 1.85
C GLU A 32 7.59 10.62 0.57
N SER A 33 7.50 11.30 -0.57
CA SER A 33 7.16 10.66 -1.84
C SER A 33 8.20 9.63 -2.30
N GLU A 34 9.49 9.88 -2.05
CA GLU A 34 10.56 8.91 -2.33
C GLU A 34 10.37 7.63 -1.51
N VAL A 35 10.13 7.75 -0.21
CA VAL A 35 9.90 6.60 0.69
C VAL A 35 8.65 5.82 0.29
N PHE A 36 7.56 6.50 -0.11
CA PHE A 36 6.37 5.80 -0.63
C PHE A 36 6.67 5.01 -1.90
N TYR A 37 7.46 5.58 -2.81
CA TYR A 37 7.84 4.90 -4.04
C TYR A 37 8.73 3.68 -3.76
N GLU A 38 9.71 3.81 -2.87
CA GLU A 38 10.53 2.68 -2.40
C GLU A 38 9.67 1.58 -1.77
N LEU A 39 8.72 1.95 -0.90
CA LEU A 39 7.79 1.00 -0.28
C LEU A 39 6.94 0.27 -1.32
N ALA A 40 6.43 0.97 -2.33
CA ALA A 40 5.66 0.36 -3.41
C ALA A 40 6.47 -0.70 -4.17
N GLN A 41 7.77 -0.47 -4.38
CA GLN A 41 8.67 -1.43 -5.02
C GLN A 41 8.93 -2.70 -4.19
N GLN A 42 8.72 -2.65 -2.87
CA GLN A 42 8.88 -3.82 -2.00
C GLN A 42 7.61 -4.69 -1.94
N LEU A 43 6.48 -4.24 -2.50
CA LEU A 43 5.26 -5.05 -2.55
C LEU A 43 5.43 -6.21 -3.54
N PRO A 44 4.80 -7.38 -3.29
CA PRO A 44 4.81 -8.54 -4.19
C PRO A 44 3.90 -8.31 -5.41
N LEU A 45 4.17 -7.25 -6.17
CA LEU A 45 3.40 -6.83 -7.33
C LEU A 45 4.34 -6.55 -8.51
N PRO A 46 3.90 -6.77 -9.75
CA PRO A 46 4.66 -6.34 -10.91
C PRO A 46 4.96 -4.83 -10.87
N HIS A 47 6.16 -4.43 -11.31
CA HIS A 47 6.55 -3.02 -11.35
C HIS A 47 5.62 -2.11 -12.16
N SER A 48 4.97 -2.66 -13.21
CA SER A 48 3.97 -1.93 -13.99
C SER A 48 2.77 -1.47 -13.17
N VAL A 49 2.41 -2.23 -12.13
CA VAL A 49 1.32 -1.89 -11.20
C VAL A 49 1.86 -1.00 -10.10
N SER A 50 2.91 -1.44 -9.39
CA SER A 50 3.39 -0.75 -8.18
C SER A 50 3.87 0.68 -8.43
N SER A 51 4.41 0.98 -9.61
CA SER A 51 4.85 2.33 -9.99
C SER A 51 3.70 3.33 -10.19
N SER A 52 2.47 2.86 -10.37
CA SER A 52 1.29 3.70 -10.63
C SER A 52 0.38 3.86 -9.40
N LEU A 53 0.70 3.19 -8.29
CA LEU A 53 -0.10 3.24 -7.07
C LEU A 53 -0.07 4.62 -6.43
N ASP A 54 -1.23 5.08 -5.95
CA ASP A 54 -1.29 6.23 -5.06
C ASP A 54 -0.82 5.88 -3.63
N LYS A 55 -0.55 6.90 -2.81
CA LYS A 55 -0.04 6.73 -1.43
C LYS A 55 -0.99 5.94 -0.52
N ALA A 56 -2.30 6.11 -0.67
CA ALA A 56 -3.28 5.42 0.17
C ALA A 56 -3.35 3.94 -0.21
N SER A 57 -3.33 3.64 -1.51
CA SER A 57 -3.29 2.29 -2.05
C SER A 57 -2.02 1.55 -1.63
N ILE A 58 -0.85 2.22 -1.65
CA ILE A 58 0.40 1.66 -1.10
C ILE A 58 0.22 1.27 0.37
N MET A 59 -0.31 2.18 1.20
CA MET A 59 -0.55 1.87 2.63
C MET A 59 -1.50 0.69 2.82
N ARG A 60 -2.63 0.67 2.09
CA ARG A 60 -3.62 -0.42 2.18
C ARG A 60 -2.98 -1.77 1.85
N LEU A 61 -2.28 -1.85 0.73
CA LEU A 61 -1.62 -3.07 0.28
C LEU A 61 -0.51 -3.52 1.23
N THR A 62 0.30 -2.58 1.75
CA THR A 62 1.32 -2.90 2.75
C THR A 62 0.71 -3.45 4.03
N ILE A 63 -0.33 -2.81 4.56
CA ILE A 63 -0.99 -3.27 5.80
C ILE A 63 -1.60 -4.65 5.59
N SER A 64 -2.33 -4.86 4.49
CA SER A 64 -2.92 -6.15 4.14
C SER A 64 -1.86 -7.25 3.99
N TYR A 65 -0.75 -6.96 3.30
CA TYR A 65 0.35 -7.90 3.15
C TYR A 65 0.97 -8.28 4.49
N LEU A 66 1.24 -7.31 5.37
CA LEU A 66 1.79 -7.57 6.70
C LEU A 66 0.82 -8.37 7.58
N ARG A 67 -0.49 -8.08 7.52
CA ARG A 67 -1.52 -8.87 8.21
C ARG A 67 -1.54 -10.31 7.70
N MET A 68 -1.52 -10.52 6.39
CA MET A 68 -1.48 -11.86 5.78
C MET A 68 -0.25 -12.63 6.22
N ARG A 69 0.95 -12.01 6.16
CA ARG A 69 2.18 -12.66 6.64
C ARG A 69 2.11 -13.03 8.11
N LYS A 70 1.54 -12.17 8.95
CA LYS A 70 1.37 -12.45 10.38
C LYS A 70 0.44 -13.64 10.61
N LEU A 71 -0.64 -13.76 9.85
CA LEU A 71 -1.56 -14.89 9.91
C LEU A 71 -0.87 -16.20 9.54
N LEU A 72 -0.12 -16.21 8.42
CA LEU A 72 0.60 -17.39 7.95
C LEU A 72 1.80 -17.77 8.85
N SER A 73 2.45 -16.79 9.48
CA SER A 73 3.62 -17.04 10.34
C SER A 73 3.32 -17.79 11.64
N HIS A 74 2.04 -17.97 11.99
CA HIS A 74 1.66 -18.74 13.17
C HIS A 74 1.74 -20.26 12.94
N ASP A 75 1.81 -20.69 11.68
CA ASP A 75 1.80 -22.10 11.28
C ASP A 75 3.21 -22.64 10.90
N GLU A 76 4.29 -21.86 11.10
CA GLU A 76 5.65 -22.27 10.70
C GLU A 76 6.33 -23.31 11.61
N GLU A 77 5.61 -23.92 12.56
CA GLU A 77 6.15 -25.02 13.35
C GLU A 77 6.29 -26.34 12.54
N SER A 78 5.85 -26.36 11.27
CA SER A 78 5.93 -27.57 10.42
C SER A 78 6.13 -27.28 8.92
N MET A 79 7.10 -26.44 8.53
CA MET A 79 7.53 -26.39 7.11
C MET A 79 8.40 -27.60 6.78
N ASP A 80 7.75 -28.72 6.45
CA ASP A 80 8.38 -29.75 5.63
C ASP A 80 8.69 -29.15 4.25
N GLU A 81 9.80 -29.55 3.63
CA GLU A 81 10.14 -29.09 2.27
C GLU A 81 9.03 -29.53 1.29
N GLU A 82 8.25 -28.57 0.77
CA GLU A 82 7.24 -28.83 -0.25
C GLU A 82 7.89 -29.48 -1.48
N SER A 83 7.35 -30.60 -1.94
CA SER A 83 7.88 -31.27 -3.14
C SER A 83 7.56 -30.48 -4.41
N ASP A 84 8.38 -30.62 -5.46
CA ASP A 84 8.11 -30.01 -6.79
C ASP A 84 6.69 -30.34 -7.32
N LEU A 85 6.17 -31.53 -6.99
CA LEU A 85 4.81 -31.96 -7.34
C LEU A 85 3.75 -31.13 -6.62
N GLU A 86 4.00 -30.75 -5.38
CA GLU A 86 3.09 -29.97 -4.53
C GLU A 86 3.03 -28.51 -4.98
N VAL A 87 4.17 -27.94 -5.39
CA VAL A 87 4.26 -26.62 -6.04
C VAL A 87 3.53 -26.59 -7.39
N GLN A 88 3.60 -27.66 -8.18
CA GLN A 88 2.85 -27.76 -9.43
C GLN A 88 1.33 -27.90 -9.19
N LEU A 89 0.95 -28.70 -8.20
CA LEU A 89 -0.44 -28.97 -7.85
C LEU A 89 -1.11 -27.74 -7.21
N SER A 90 -0.39 -26.95 -6.43
CA SER A 90 -0.90 -25.74 -5.79
C SER A 90 -1.42 -24.71 -6.80
N SER A 91 -0.74 -24.54 -7.93
CA SER A 91 -1.23 -23.70 -9.04
C SER A 91 -2.52 -24.23 -9.69
N SER A 92 -2.80 -25.54 -9.58
CA SER A 92 -3.97 -26.19 -10.16
C SER A 92 -5.21 -26.07 -9.26
N TYR A 93 -5.03 -25.97 -7.93
CA TYR A 93 -6.16 -25.81 -7.01
C TYR A 93 -6.98 -24.55 -7.31
N LEU A 94 -6.33 -23.40 -7.53
CA LEU A 94 -7.03 -22.16 -7.89
C LEU A 94 -7.70 -22.22 -9.27
N LYS A 95 -7.21 -23.07 -10.18
CA LYS A 95 -7.83 -23.27 -11.51
C LYS A 95 -9.05 -24.18 -11.44
N ALA A 96 -9.02 -25.18 -10.56
CA ALA A 96 -10.14 -26.08 -10.32
C ALA A 96 -11.26 -25.42 -9.50
N LEU A 97 -10.94 -24.36 -8.75
CA LEU A 97 -11.91 -23.59 -7.99
C LEU A 97 -12.82 -22.76 -8.93
N GLU A 98 -14.12 -23.04 -8.93
CA GLU A 98 -15.16 -22.22 -9.57
C GLU A 98 -15.52 -20.99 -8.69
N GLY A 99 -14.51 -20.19 -8.36
CA GLY A 99 -14.65 -19.05 -7.45
C GLY A 99 -13.30 -18.44 -7.11
N PHE A 100 -13.25 -17.64 -6.05
CA PHE A 100 -12.03 -17.02 -5.55
C PHE A 100 -11.92 -17.21 -4.03
N LEU A 101 -10.70 -17.17 -3.52
CA LEU A 101 -10.41 -17.17 -2.09
C LEU A 101 -10.45 -15.73 -1.57
N MET A 102 -10.97 -15.54 -0.36
CA MET A 102 -10.96 -14.27 0.34
C MET A 102 -10.67 -14.47 1.81
N VAL A 103 -9.81 -13.63 2.37
CA VAL A 103 -9.49 -13.57 3.80
C VAL A 103 -9.97 -12.22 4.32
N LEU A 104 -10.80 -12.24 5.35
CA LEU A 104 -11.36 -11.05 5.99
C LEU A 104 -10.80 -10.86 7.40
N SER A 105 -10.71 -9.61 7.86
CA SER A 105 -10.58 -9.31 9.29
C SER A 105 -11.93 -9.47 10.00
N GLU A 106 -11.90 -9.44 11.33
CA GLU A 106 -13.12 -9.37 12.16
C GLU A 106 -13.98 -8.13 11.84
N ASP A 107 -13.34 -7.05 11.39
CA ASP A 107 -13.99 -5.80 10.98
C ASP A 107 -14.51 -5.82 9.52
N GLY A 108 -14.30 -6.93 8.79
CA GLY A 108 -14.72 -7.06 7.40
C GLY A 108 -13.75 -6.43 6.38
N ASP A 109 -12.53 -6.09 6.77
CA ASP A 109 -11.49 -5.66 5.83
C ASP A 109 -11.03 -6.86 4.98
N MET A 110 -10.97 -6.69 3.66
CA MET A 110 -10.42 -7.67 2.74
C MET A 110 -8.89 -7.72 2.86
N ILE A 111 -8.37 -8.61 3.70
CA ILE A 111 -6.93 -8.77 3.92
C ILE A 111 -6.25 -9.37 2.68
N TYR A 112 -6.89 -10.36 2.06
CA TYR A 112 -6.38 -11.01 0.85
C TYR A 112 -7.53 -11.49 -0.03
N LEU A 113 -7.34 -11.41 -1.34
CA LEU A 113 -8.16 -12.09 -2.35
C LEU A 113 -7.24 -12.88 -3.29
N SER A 114 -7.68 -13.99 -3.87
CA SER A 114 -6.90 -14.64 -4.93
C SER A 114 -6.96 -13.86 -6.24
N GLU A 115 -5.91 -13.98 -7.07
CA GLU A 115 -5.77 -13.22 -8.33
C GLU A 115 -6.94 -13.43 -9.32
N ASN A 116 -7.60 -14.59 -9.26
CA ASN A 116 -8.74 -14.93 -10.12
C ASN A 116 -10.05 -14.24 -9.74
N VAL A 117 -10.08 -13.40 -8.70
CA VAL A 117 -11.25 -12.58 -8.34
C VAL A 117 -11.76 -11.73 -9.51
N ASN A 118 -10.85 -11.30 -10.39
CA ASN A 118 -11.18 -10.53 -11.58
C ASN A 118 -12.11 -11.27 -12.56
N LYS A 119 -12.08 -12.61 -12.56
CA LYS A 119 -12.97 -13.43 -13.39
C LYS A 119 -14.41 -13.44 -12.85
N CYS A 120 -14.56 -13.25 -11.54
CA CYS A 120 -15.86 -13.27 -10.87
C CYS A 120 -16.47 -11.87 -10.74
N LEU A 121 -15.65 -10.87 -10.40
CA LEU A 121 -16.12 -9.52 -10.07
C LEU A 121 -15.72 -8.44 -11.10
N GLY A 122 -14.83 -8.77 -12.04
CA GLY A 122 -14.34 -7.80 -13.04
C GLY A 122 -13.34 -6.77 -12.50
N LEU A 123 -12.92 -6.87 -11.24
CA LEU A 123 -12.00 -5.96 -10.56
C LEU A 123 -10.66 -6.64 -10.28
N ALA A 124 -9.56 -5.90 -10.32
CA ALA A 124 -8.26 -6.46 -9.99
C ALA A 124 -8.11 -6.69 -8.47
N GLN A 125 -7.31 -7.69 -8.10
CA GLN A 125 -7.04 -8.02 -6.71
C GLN A 125 -6.49 -6.82 -5.91
N PHE A 126 -5.53 -6.08 -6.48
CA PHE A 126 -4.91 -4.93 -5.82
C PHE A 126 -5.88 -3.74 -5.67
N ASP A 127 -6.93 -3.65 -6.48
CA ASP A 127 -7.97 -2.62 -6.34
C ASP A 127 -8.86 -2.89 -5.12
N LEU A 128 -9.08 -4.17 -4.79
CA LEU A 128 -9.96 -4.61 -3.71
C LEU A 128 -9.22 -4.81 -2.37
N THR A 129 -7.95 -5.18 -2.41
CA THR A 129 -7.20 -5.55 -1.21
C THR A 129 -7.06 -4.37 -0.24
N GLY A 130 -7.40 -4.61 1.03
CA GLY A 130 -7.38 -3.62 2.10
C GLY A 130 -8.58 -2.68 2.14
N HIS A 131 -9.62 -2.91 1.34
CA HIS A 131 -10.92 -2.25 1.49
C HIS A 131 -11.83 -3.00 2.48
N SER A 132 -12.73 -2.27 3.13
CA SER A 132 -13.82 -2.88 3.90
C SER A 132 -14.91 -3.37 2.93
N GLY A 133 -15.43 -4.57 3.19
CA GLY A 133 -16.56 -5.15 2.44
C GLY A 133 -17.93 -4.66 2.89
N VAL A 134 -18.00 -3.71 3.83
CA VAL A 134 -19.24 -3.17 4.42
C VAL A 134 -19.41 -1.70 4.07
#